data_AF-A0AAJ0HHD6-F1
#
_entry.id   AF-A0AAJ0HHD6-F1
#
_cell.length_a   1.000
_cell.length_b   1.000
_cell.length_c   1.000
_cell.angle_alpha   90.00
_cell.angle_beta   90.00
_cell.angle_gamma   90.00
#
_symmetry.space_group_name_H-M   'P 1'
#
loop_
_entity.id
_entity.type
_entity.pdbx_description
1 polymer ?
#
loop_
_entity_poly.entity_id
_entity_poly.type
_entity_poly.pdbx_seq_one_letter_code
_entity_poly.pdbx_strand_id
1 'polypeptide(L)'
;MGRSLFCYDVFRKTIVRSGKVLRSIGCPWHLEEELLDRSEKDSNLGRIDAWAQAIPMFSSVTGKPVTLTQMRPAYWVENFVQPVNFNAAVSSLLSFLGVEDTSFLLEIGSHSALRTYVLDTISSSSNTKQFAYASMLRRKHDAVETALLAMGQL
;
A
#
# COMPACT_ATOMS: atom_id res chain seq x y z
N MET A 1 -5.86 17.24 -9.00
CA MET A 1 -4.78 17.92 -8.22
C MET A 1 -3.34 17.73 -8.74
N GLY A 2 -3.07 17.18 -9.93
CA GLY A 2 -1.69 17.04 -10.47
C GLY A 2 -1.38 17.79 -11.77
N ARG A 3 -2.40 18.33 -12.44
CA ARG A 3 -2.28 18.95 -13.79
C ARG A 3 -1.41 20.19 -13.81
N SER A 4 -1.54 21.03 -12.79
CA SER A 4 -0.76 22.27 -12.67
C SER A 4 0.74 22.00 -12.55
N LEU A 5 1.15 20.83 -12.04
CA LEU A 5 2.57 20.48 -11.87
C LEU A 5 3.26 20.14 -13.20
N PHE A 6 2.53 19.97 -14.30
CA PHE A 6 3.12 19.74 -15.62
C PHE A 6 3.87 20.94 -16.19
N CYS A 7 3.77 22.13 -15.57
CA CYS A 7 4.67 23.24 -15.87
C CYS A 7 6.12 22.95 -15.48
N TYR A 8 6.36 22.01 -14.55
CA TYR A 8 7.70 21.60 -14.14
C TYR A 8 8.19 20.42 -14.99
N ASP A 9 9.32 20.63 -15.68
CA ASP A 9 9.94 19.60 -16.52
C ASP A 9 10.25 18.30 -15.78
N VAL A 10 10.70 18.39 -14.52
CA VAL A 10 11.00 17.23 -13.69
C VAL A 10 9.76 16.38 -13.46
N PHE A 11 8.63 17.02 -13.14
CA PHE A 11 7.37 16.32 -12.92
C PHE A 11 6.88 15.67 -14.21
N ARG A 12 6.87 16.42 -15.33
CA ARG A 12 6.49 15.92 -16.65
C ARG A 12 7.32 14.69 -17.05
N LYS A 13 8.65 14.78 -16.98
CA LYS A 13 9.56 13.67 -17.32
C LYS A 13 9.33 12.45 -16.44
N THR A 14 9.04 12.67 -15.15
CA THR A 14 8.74 11.60 -14.20
C THR A 14 7.44 10.89 -14.55
N ILE A 15 6.36 11.62 -14.83
CA ILE A 15 5.07 11.03 -15.23
C ILE A 15 5.21 10.20 -16.51
N VAL A 16 5.88 10.73 -17.54
CA VAL A 16 6.11 9.99 -18.80
C VAL A 16 6.93 8.72 -18.57
N ARG A 17 7.98 8.80 -17.74
CA ARG A 17 8.81 7.63 -17.39
C ARG A 17 7.99 6.57 -16.65
N SER A 18 7.22 6.97 -15.63
CA SER A 18 6.36 6.06 -14.87
C SER A 18 5.30 5.41 -15.76
N GLY A 19 4.70 6.17 -16.67
CA GLY A 19 3.74 5.65 -17.66
C GLY A 19 4.35 4.56 -18.54
N LYS A 20 5.58 4.73 -19.02
CA LYS A 20 6.30 3.70 -19.79
C LYS A 20 6.54 2.42 -18.97
N VAL A 21 6.92 2.56 -17.70
CA VAL A 21 7.14 1.41 -16.80
C VAL A 21 5.84 0.65 -16.56
N LEU A 22 4.74 1.35 -16.25
CA LEU A 22 3.43 0.72 -16.06
C LEU A 22 2.99 -0.05 -17.31
N ARG A 23 3.17 0.52 -18.50
CA ARG A 23 2.88 -0.18 -19.77
C ARG A 23 3.75 -1.43 -19.95
N SER A 24 5.03 -1.36 -19.59
CA SER A 24 5.94 -2.51 -19.73
C SER A 24 5.56 -3.72 -18.86
N ILE A 25 4.81 -3.51 -17.78
CA ILE A 25 4.29 -4.58 -16.91
C ILE A 25 2.84 -4.98 -17.24
N GLY A 26 2.33 -4.59 -18.41
CA GLY A 26 0.98 -4.94 -18.86
C GLY A 26 -0.15 -4.17 -18.18
N CYS A 27 0.14 -3.03 -17.53
CA CYS A 27 -0.90 -2.20 -16.94
C CYS A 27 -1.78 -1.59 -18.05
N PRO A 28 -3.11 -1.84 -18.05
CA PRO A 28 -4.02 -1.30 -19.06
C PRO A 28 -4.36 0.19 -18.84
N TRP A 29 -3.97 0.75 -17.69
CA TRP A 29 -4.27 2.12 -17.32
C TRP A 29 -3.16 3.07 -17.78
N HIS A 30 -3.54 4.11 -18.53
CA HIS A 30 -2.62 5.09 -19.10
C HIS A 30 -2.52 6.34 -18.23
N LEU A 31 -1.45 6.43 -17.44
CA LEU A 31 -1.20 7.53 -16.51
C LEU A 31 -1.23 8.92 -17.16
N GLU A 32 -0.69 9.05 -18.37
CA GLU A 32 -0.63 10.32 -19.11
C GLU A 32 -2.02 10.77 -19.55
N GLU A 33 -2.80 9.86 -20.14
CA GLU A 33 -4.19 10.09 -20.57
C GLU A 33 -5.07 10.44 -19.36
N GLU A 34 -4.93 9.72 -18.26
CA GLU A 34 -5.67 9.99 -17.03
C GLU A 34 -5.39 11.41 -16.52
N LEU A 35 -4.11 11.78 -16.45
CA LEU A 35 -3.72 13.05 -15.87
C LEU A 35 -3.92 14.23 -16.81
N LEU A 36 -3.88 14.07 -18.13
CA LEU A 36 -3.93 15.18 -19.10
C LEU A 36 -5.25 15.25 -19.86
N ASP A 37 -5.78 14.11 -20.30
CA ASP A 37 -6.84 14.08 -21.33
C ASP A 37 -8.23 13.87 -20.73
N ARG A 38 -8.35 13.16 -19.61
CA ARG A 38 -9.67 12.87 -18.99
C ARG A 38 -10.28 14.09 -18.29
N SER A 39 -11.59 14.23 -18.24
CA SER A 39 -12.21 15.22 -17.34
C SER A 39 -12.28 14.67 -15.91
N GLU A 40 -12.55 15.50 -14.89
CA GLU A 40 -12.78 14.99 -13.53
C GLU A 40 -13.95 13.99 -13.46
N LYS A 41 -14.94 14.11 -14.36
CA LYS A 41 -16.10 13.20 -14.43
C LYS A 41 -15.75 11.84 -15.05
N ASP A 42 -14.81 11.84 -16.00
CA ASP A 42 -14.40 10.64 -16.75
C ASP A 42 -13.15 9.97 -16.18
N SER A 43 -12.57 10.59 -15.14
CA SER A 43 -11.42 10.10 -14.42
C SER A 43 -11.74 8.80 -13.68
N ASN A 44 -10.80 7.86 -13.70
CA ASN A 44 -10.80 6.67 -12.85
C ASN A 44 -10.29 6.98 -11.43
N LEU A 45 -9.64 8.13 -11.22
CA LEU A 45 -9.18 8.54 -9.89
C LEU A 45 -10.39 8.77 -8.97
N GLY A 46 -10.49 7.97 -7.91
CA GLY A 46 -11.60 8.04 -6.96
C GLY A 46 -12.84 7.23 -7.36
N ARG A 47 -12.77 6.45 -8.46
CA ARG A 47 -13.71 5.35 -8.70
C ARG A 47 -13.39 4.21 -7.73
N ILE A 48 -14.44 3.65 -7.15
CA ILE A 48 -14.35 2.55 -6.19
C ILE A 48 -14.87 1.32 -6.91
N ASP A 49 -13.99 0.38 -7.23
CA ASP A 49 -14.43 -0.91 -7.76
C ASP A 49 -15.10 -1.72 -6.66
N ALA A 50 -16.14 -2.47 -7.01
CA ALA A 50 -16.95 -3.22 -6.05
C ALA A 50 -16.14 -4.29 -5.27
N TRP A 51 -15.11 -4.88 -5.89
CA TRP A 51 -14.28 -5.92 -5.25
C TRP A 51 -13.36 -5.36 -4.16
N ALA A 52 -13.00 -4.08 -4.23
CA ALA A 52 -12.13 -3.48 -3.24
C ALA A 52 -12.81 -3.39 -1.85
N GLN A 53 -14.16 -3.40 -1.79
CA GLN A 53 -14.89 -3.37 -0.52
C GLN A 53 -14.66 -4.62 0.35
N ALA A 54 -14.19 -5.72 -0.24
CA ALA A 54 -14.05 -7.00 0.46
C ALA A 54 -12.77 -7.10 1.32
N ILE A 55 -11.75 -6.25 1.08
CA ILE A 55 -10.45 -6.36 1.75
C ILE A 55 -10.35 -5.27 2.84
N PRO A 56 -10.27 -5.63 4.14
CA PRO A 56 -10.11 -4.65 5.21
C PRO A 56 -8.81 -3.86 5.07
N MET A 57 -8.91 -2.53 5.19
CA MET A 57 -7.75 -1.64 5.24
C MET A 57 -7.67 -0.94 6.59
N PHE A 58 -6.47 -0.85 7.16
CA PHE A 58 -6.19 -0.15 8.40
C PHE A 58 -5.38 1.10 8.09
N SER A 59 -5.92 2.28 8.42
CA SER A 59 -5.27 3.55 8.14
C SER A 59 -4.11 3.81 9.09
N SER A 60 -2.94 4.11 8.55
CA SER A 60 -1.81 4.64 9.31
C SER A 60 -1.95 6.13 9.65
N VAL A 61 -3.04 6.79 9.24
CA VAL A 61 -3.34 8.18 9.61
C VAL A 61 -4.21 8.17 10.86
N THR A 62 -5.31 7.40 10.83
CA THR A 62 -6.29 7.38 11.92
C THR A 62 -6.07 6.24 12.93
N GLY A 63 -5.23 5.25 12.59
CA GLY A 63 -4.99 4.06 13.41
C GLY A 63 -6.17 3.10 13.49
N LYS A 64 -7.14 3.20 12.57
CA LYS A 64 -8.42 2.48 12.60
C LYS A 64 -8.74 1.85 11.25
N PRO A 65 -9.69 0.89 11.18
CA PRO A 65 -10.25 0.44 9.90
C PRO A 65 -10.78 1.62 9.10
N VAL A 66 -10.52 1.62 7.79
CA VAL A 66 -10.96 2.67 6.86
C VAL A 66 -11.70 2.03 5.68
N THR A 67 -12.82 2.62 5.31
CA THR A 67 -13.61 2.19 4.15
C THR A 67 -13.20 2.96 2.89
N LEU A 68 -13.48 2.40 1.72
CA LEU A 68 -13.21 3.08 0.44
C LEU A 68 -13.99 4.38 0.28
N THR A 69 -15.17 4.47 0.91
CA THR A 69 -15.96 5.70 0.92
C THR A 69 -15.28 6.82 1.71
N GLN A 70 -14.41 6.50 2.66
CA GLN A 70 -13.61 7.46 3.43
C GLN A 70 -12.32 7.86 2.71
N MET A 71 -11.76 7.01 1.83
CA MET A 71 -10.52 7.26 1.08
C MET A 71 -10.71 8.23 -0.12
N ARG A 72 -11.36 9.37 0.14
CA ARG A 72 -11.57 10.44 -0.84
C ARG A 72 -10.30 11.31 -0.94
N PRO A 73 -10.19 12.24 -1.92
CA PRO A 73 -9.00 13.08 -2.06
C PRO A 73 -8.54 13.76 -0.76
N ALA A 74 -9.48 14.18 0.11
CA ALA A 74 -9.16 14.75 1.41
C ALA A 74 -8.35 13.79 2.31
N TYR A 75 -8.71 12.51 2.37
CA TYR A 75 -7.95 11.51 3.13
C TYR A 75 -6.51 11.36 2.62
N TRP A 76 -6.31 11.42 1.31
CA TRP A 76 -4.96 11.37 0.74
C TRP A 76 -4.15 12.63 1.06
N VAL A 77 -4.78 13.80 1.07
CA VAL A 77 -4.14 15.04 1.56
C VAL A 77 -3.74 14.87 3.03
N GLU A 78 -4.64 14.37 3.88
CA GLU A 78 -4.35 14.07 5.29
C GLU A 78 -3.18 13.09 5.42
N ASN A 79 -3.17 12.01 4.64
CA ASN A 79 -2.08 11.04 4.62
C ASN A 79 -0.73 11.65 4.24
N PHE A 80 -0.71 12.68 3.38
CA PHE A 80 0.51 13.39 3.00
C PHE A 80 1.00 14.38 4.06
N VAL A 81 0.11 14.98 4.84
CA VAL A 81 0.46 16.08 5.77
C VAL A 81 0.51 15.66 7.23
N GLN A 82 -0.14 14.56 7.60
CA GLN A 82 -0.18 14.06 8.96
C GLN A 82 0.90 12.99 9.20
N PRO A 83 1.39 12.84 10.44
CA PRO A 83 2.36 11.80 10.78
C PRO A 83 1.77 10.40 10.59
N VAL A 84 2.61 9.46 10.14
CA VAL A 84 2.27 8.05 10.00
C VAL A 84 2.28 7.38 11.38
N ASN A 85 1.11 6.97 11.87
CA ASN A 85 0.94 6.17 13.08
C ASN A 85 0.89 4.66 12.74
N PHE A 86 2.06 4.11 12.40
CA PHE A 86 2.21 2.70 12.02
C PHE A 86 1.82 1.74 13.15
N ASN A 87 2.24 2.04 14.38
CA ASN A 87 1.97 1.19 15.54
C ASN A 87 0.46 1.04 15.80
N ALA A 88 -0.32 2.13 15.73
CA ALA A 88 -1.76 2.05 15.92
C ALA A 88 -2.45 1.25 14.81
N ALA A 89 -2.03 1.43 13.54
CA ALA A 89 -2.59 0.68 12.42
C ALA A 89 -2.33 -0.83 12.55
N VAL A 90 -1.09 -1.23 12.86
CA VAL A 90 -0.74 -2.64 13.06
C VAL A 90 -1.46 -3.20 14.28
N SER A 91 -1.53 -2.48 15.39
CA SER A 91 -2.27 -2.93 16.58
C SER A 91 -3.76 -3.15 16.31
N SER A 92 -4.37 -2.27 15.51
CA SER A 92 -5.76 -2.43 15.07
C SER A 92 -5.94 -3.63 14.16
N LEU A 93 -4.98 -3.91 13.26
CA LEU A 93 -4.97 -5.12 12.42
C LEU A 93 -4.87 -6.38 13.29
N LEU A 94 -3.93 -6.42 14.23
CA LEU A 94 -3.72 -7.57 15.12
C LEU A 94 -4.97 -7.85 15.97
N SER A 95 -5.68 -6.81 16.40
CA SER A 95 -6.94 -6.93 17.13
C SER A 95 -8.08 -7.46 16.25
N PHE A 96 -8.10 -7.08 14.97
CA PHE A 96 -9.11 -7.53 14.01
C PHE A 96 -8.94 -9.00 13.61
N LEU A 97 -7.70 -9.50 13.49
CA LEU A 97 -7.41 -10.89 13.11
C LEU A 97 -7.82 -11.94 14.17
N GLY A 98 -8.43 -11.52 15.29
CA GLY A 98 -9.07 -12.42 16.26
C GLY A 98 -8.11 -13.43 16.89
N VAL A 99 -8.59 -14.62 17.27
CA VAL A 99 -7.85 -15.67 18.03
C VAL A 99 -7.49 -16.93 17.20
N GLU A 100 -7.80 -16.99 15.90
CA GLU A 100 -7.49 -18.20 15.09
C GLU A 100 -5.99 -18.56 14.98
N ASP A 101 -5.73 -19.85 14.78
CA ASP A 101 -4.52 -20.57 15.22
C ASP A 101 -3.19 -20.15 14.56
N THR A 102 -3.18 -19.51 13.39
CA THR A 102 -1.95 -18.99 12.77
C THR A 102 -2.27 -17.83 11.83
N SER A 103 -1.49 -16.76 11.89
CA SER A 103 -1.62 -15.61 10.99
C SER A 103 -0.27 -15.24 10.40
N PHE A 104 -0.27 -14.90 9.11
CA PHE A 104 0.93 -14.56 8.36
C PHE A 104 0.91 -13.08 7.97
N LEU A 105 2.07 -12.42 8.09
CA LEU A 105 2.27 -11.04 7.67
C LEU A 105 3.30 -11.00 6.53
N LEU A 106 2.84 -10.55 5.37
CA LEU A 106 3.67 -10.38 4.19
C LEU A 106 3.98 -8.90 3.97
N GLU A 107 5.26 -8.51 4.02
CA GLU A 107 5.71 -7.18 3.60
C GLU A 107 5.96 -7.16 2.08
N ILE A 108 5.18 -6.35 1.37
CA ILE A 108 5.38 -6.06 -0.05
C ILE A 108 6.21 -4.77 -0.16
N GLY A 109 7.50 -4.93 -0.40
CA GLY A 109 8.47 -3.83 -0.52
C GLY A 109 9.77 -4.30 -1.16
N SER A 110 10.69 -3.39 -1.47
CA SER A 110 11.99 -3.70 -2.11
C SER A 110 13.01 -4.36 -1.18
N HIS A 111 12.76 -4.33 0.12
CA HIS A 111 13.49 -5.00 1.19
C HIS A 111 12.56 -5.04 2.43
N SER A 112 12.89 -5.87 3.43
CA SER A 112 12.23 -5.92 4.73
C SER A 112 12.53 -4.67 5.59
N ALA A 113 11.92 -3.53 5.26
CA ALA A 113 12.11 -2.26 5.96
C ALA A 113 11.20 -2.15 7.20
N LEU A 114 10.05 -2.83 7.21
CA LEU A 114 9.07 -2.74 8.30
C LEU A 114 9.20 -3.89 9.32
N ARG A 115 10.01 -4.92 9.02
CA ARG A 115 10.18 -6.12 9.85
C ARG A 115 10.32 -5.83 11.33
N THR A 116 11.28 -4.99 11.71
CA THR A 116 11.56 -4.69 13.12
C THR A 116 10.34 -4.04 13.79
N TYR A 117 9.75 -3.02 13.16
CA TYR A 117 8.59 -2.31 13.71
C TYR A 117 7.35 -3.20 13.86
N VAL A 118 7.14 -4.12 12.92
CA VAL A 118 6.06 -5.12 12.99
C VAL A 118 6.28 -6.06 14.17
N LEU A 119 7.48 -6.64 14.29
CA LEU A 119 7.82 -7.58 15.37
C LEU A 119 7.78 -6.91 16.76
N ASP A 120 8.23 -5.66 16.87
CA ASP A 120 8.17 -4.90 18.12
C ASP A 120 6.71 -4.61 18.53
N THR A 121 5.84 -4.28 17.56
CA THR A 121 4.42 -4.04 17.82
C THR A 121 3.71 -5.32 18.25
N ILE A 122 4.02 -6.46 17.62
CA ILE A 122 3.49 -7.77 18.02
C ILE A 122 3.93 -8.12 19.44
N SER A 123 5.23 -7.95 19.73
CA SER A 123 5.80 -8.26 21.05
C SER A 123 5.24 -7.38 22.17
N SER A 124 4.82 -6.16 21.84
CA SER A 124 4.20 -5.22 22.78
C SER A 124 2.69 -5.43 22.93
N SER A 125 2.07 -6.20 22.04
CA SER A 125 0.65 -6.52 22.13
C SER A 125 0.42 -7.62 23.15
N SER A 126 -0.72 -7.61 23.84
CA SER A 126 -1.12 -8.72 24.74
C SER A 126 -1.53 -9.99 23.97
N ASN A 127 -1.20 -10.07 22.68
CA ASN A 127 -1.56 -11.18 21.81
C ASN A 127 -0.54 -12.31 21.99
N THR A 128 -1.01 -13.50 22.39
CA THR A 128 -0.17 -14.69 22.56
C THR A 128 0.08 -15.44 21.26
N LYS A 129 -0.46 -14.96 20.13
CA LYS A 129 -0.30 -15.58 18.82
C LYS A 129 1.11 -15.47 18.29
N GLN A 130 1.54 -16.56 17.66
CA GLN A 130 2.73 -16.55 16.81
C GLN A 130 2.36 -16.03 15.42
N PHE A 131 2.99 -14.93 15.01
CA PHE A 131 2.89 -14.41 13.65
C PHE A 131 4.12 -14.83 12.86
N ALA A 132 3.89 -15.50 11.73
CA ALA A 132 4.93 -15.65 10.72
C ALA A 132 5.05 -14.33 9.95
N TYR A 133 6.29 -13.94 9.63
CA TYR A 133 6.57 -12.73 8.87
C TYR A 133 7.53 -13.05 7.73
N ALA A 134 7.17 -12.61 6.52
CA ALA A 134 8.04 -12.65 5.36
C ALA A 134 8.05 -11.31 4.63
N SER A 135 9.10 -11.09 3.84
CA SER A 135 9.18 -9.95 2.93
C SER A 135 9.35 -10.47 1.51
N MET A 136 8.58 -9.90 0.58
CA MET A 136 8.55 -10.32 -0.82
C MET A 136 9.92 -10.17 -1.52
N LEU A 137 10.63 -9.08 -1.25
CA LEU A 137 11.93 -8.80 -1.86
C LEU A 137 12.98 -8.53 -0.80
N ARG A 138 14.23 -8.88 -1.11
CA ARG A 138 15.39 -8.55 -0.29
C ARG A 138 16.48 -7.94 -1.17
N ARG A 139 16.93 -6.74 -0.82
CA ARG A 139 18.11 -6.07 -1.37
C ARG A 139 19.28 -7.05 -1.56
N LYS A 140 19.94 -6.96 -2.72
CA LYS A 140 21.08 -7.81 -3.13
C LYS A 140 20.76 -9.30 -3.28
N HIS A 141 19.48 -9.68 -3.38
CA HIS A 141 19.05 -11.04 -3.69
C HIS A 141 18.20 -11.02 -4.95
N ASP A 142 18.09 -12.18 -5.61
CA ASP A 142 17.23 -12.35 -6.77
C ASP A 142 15.75 -12.25 -6.36
N ALA A 143 14.97 -11.49 -7.13
CA ALA A 143 13.57 -11.21 -6.80
C ALA A 143 12.67 -12.45 -6.93
N VAL A 144 12.95 -13.33 -7.89
CA VAL A 144 12.20 -14.58 -8.09
C VAL A 144 12.49 -15.53 -6.94
N GLU A 145 13.76 -15.65 -6.56
CA GLU A 145 14.17 -16.47 -5.41
C GLU A 145 13.50 -16.00 -4.11
N THR A 146 13.55 -14.69 -3.80
CA THR A 146 12.94 -14.18 -2.56
C THR A 146 11.42 -14.30 -2.55
N ALA A 147 10.77 -14.13 -3.71
CA ALA A 147 9.34 -14.32 -3.84
C ALA A 147 8.94 -15.79 -3.62
N LEU A 148 9.66 -16.74 -4.23
CA LEU A 148 9.42 -18.18 -4.04
C LEU A 148 9.67 -18.61 -2.59
N LEU A 149 10.70 -18.07 -1.94
CA LEU A 149 10.96 -18.30 -0.52
C LEU A 149 9.84 -17.75 0.37
N ALA A 150 9.34 -16.54 0.09
CA ALA A 150 8.21 -15.97 0.82
C ALA A 150 6.93 -16.81 0.62
N MET A 151 6.70 -17.31 -0.60
CA MET A 151 5.60 -18.22 -0.90
C MET A 151 5.73 -19.56 -0.17
N GLY A 152 6.93 -20.11 -0.01
CA GLY A 152 7.15 -21.35 0.74
C GLY A 152 6.94 -21.23 2.25
N GLN A 153 6.76 -20.00 2.77
CA GLN A 153 6.44 -19.74 4.17
C GLN A 153 4.95 -19.51 4.42
N LEU A 154 4.15 -19.37 3.35
CA LEU A 154 2.68 -19.27 3.36
C LEU A 154 2.05 -20.66 3.35
#